data_AF-A0A9D1NTV4-F1
#
_entry.id   AF-A0A9D1NTV4-F1
#
_cell.length_a   1.000
_cell.length_b   1.000
_cell.length_c   1.000
_cell.angle_alpha   90.00
_cell.angle_beta   90.00
_cell.angle_gamma   90.00
#
_symmetry.space_group_name_H-M   'P 1'
#
loop_
_entity.id
_entity.type
_entity.pdbx_description
1 polymer ?
#
loop_
_entity_poly.entity_id
_entity_poly.type
_entity_poly.pdbx_seq_one_letter_code
_entity_poly.pdbx_strand_id
1 'polypeptide(L)' 'MEYIVIIPVLNPEPCLEGVVDRLWDLGHQTILVNDGSDKVHFPFFQRPEKKCIIPHHRENRGKGAAIRAALNYIKEEF' A
#
# COMPACT_ATOMS: atom_id res chain seq x y z
N MET A 1 14.40 -9.92 -9.96
CA MET A 1 15.07 -9.11 -8.93
C MET A 1 13.99 -8.69 -7.95
N GLU A 2 14.10 -9.11 -6.70
CA GLU A 2 13.08 -8.90 -5.68
C GLU A 2 13.27 -7.51 -5.08
N TYR A 3 12.31 -6.62 -5.33
CA TYR A 3 12.30 -5.26 -4.81
C TYR A 3 11.08 -5.10 -3.92
N ILE A 4 11.23 -4.30 -2.86
CA ILE A 4 10.11 -3.83 -2.08
C ILE A 4 9.61 -2.51 -2.68
N VAL A 5 8.35 -2.47 -3.12
CA VAL A 5 7.70 -1.30 -3.70
C VAL A 5 6.77 -0.68 -2.65
N ILE A 6 7.01 0.59 -2.32
CA ILE A 6 6.19 1.35 -1.37
C ILE A 6 5.22 2.23 -2.14
N ILE A 7 3.93 2.09 -1.86
CA ILE A 7 2.87 2.89 -2.48
C ILE A 7 2.04 3.58 -1.40
N PRO A 8 2.25 4.89 -1.16
CA PRO A 8 1.36 5.70 -0.33
C PRO A 8 0.03 5.94 -1.06
N VAL A 9 -1.08 5.71 -0.38
CA VAL A 9 -2.42 5.84 -0.96
C VAL A 9 -3.35 6.60 -0.04
N LEU A 10 -4.03 7.60 -0.60
CA LEU A 10 -5.14 8.32 0.01
C LEU A 10 -6.27 8.39 -1.02
N ASN A 11 -7.44 7.85 -0.70
CA ASN A 11 -8.63 7.85 -1.56
C ASN A 11 -8.34 7.33 -2.98
N PRO A 12 -8.00 6.03 -3.13
CA PRO A 12 -7.56 5.47 -4.40
C PRO A 12 -8.63 5.41 -5.47
N GLU A 13 -8.18 5.39 -6.72
CA GLU A 13 -8.99 5.13 -7.90
C GLU A 13 -8.99 3.62 -8.27
N PRO A 14 -9.92 3.16 -9.14
CA PRO A 14 -9.99 1.77 -9.57
C PRO A 14 -8.70 1.21 -10.20
N CYS A 15 -7.82 2.08 -10.70
CA CYS A 15 -6.55 1.66 -11.30
C CYS A 15 -5.57 1.05 -10.29
N LEU A 16 -5.75 1.26 -8.98
CA LEU A 16 -4.84 0.75 -7.95
C LEU A 16 -4.69 -0.77 -8.01
N GLU A 17 -5.78 -1.50 -8.21
CA GLU A 17 -5.76 -2.96 -8.31
C GLU A 17 -4.85 -3.42 -9.44
N GLY A 18 -4.96 -2.80 -10.62
CA GLY A 18 -4.14 -3.15 -11.78
C GLY A 18 -2.65 -2.85 -11.59
N VAL A 19 -2.31 -1.84 -10.77
CA VAL A 19 -0.92 -1.57 -10.40
C VAL A 19 -0.38 -2.66 -9.48
N VAL A 20 -1.13 -3.03 -8.43
CA VAL A 20 -0.73 -4.07 -7.48
C VAL A 20 -0.61 -5.43 -8.18
N ASP A 21 -1.55 -5.76 -9.07
CA ASP A 21 -1.52 -7.00 -9.86
C ASP A 21 -0.25 -7.12 -10.70
N ARG A 22 0.12 -6.06 -11.42
CA ARG A 22 1.36 -6.06 -12.23
C ARG A 22 2.61 -6.22 -11.38
N LEU A 23 2.67 -5.57 -10.22
CA LEU A 23 3.82 -5.70 -9.31
C LEU A 23 3.93 -7.11 -8.75
N TRP A 24 2.79 -7.72 -8.39
CA TRP A 24 2.72 -9.10 -7.96
C TRP A 24 3.20 -10.08 -9.05
N ASP A 25 2.73 -9.92 -10.29
CA ASP A 25 3.11 -10.78 -11.41
C ASP A 25 4.61 -10.67 -11.77
N LEU A 26 5.23 -9.52 -11.49
CA LEU A 26 6.68 -9.29 -11.64
C LEU A 26 7.50 -9.85 -10.45
N GLY A 27 6.85 -10.39 -9.42
CA GLY A 27 7.49 -10.93 -8.22
C GLY A 27 8.02 -9.85 -7.28
N HIS A 28 7.39 -8.67 -7.23
CA HIS A 28 7.77 -7.60 -6.31
C HIS A 28 6.92 -7.64 -5.03
N GLN A 29 7.59 -7.55 -3.88
CA GLN A 29 6.91 -7.37 -2.61
C GLN A 29 6.36 -5.94 -2.56
N THR A 30 5.06 -5.78 -2.32
CA THR A 30 4.43 -4.45 -2.27
C THR A 30 3.98 -4.12 -0.86
N ILE A 31 4.31 -2.92 -0.39
CA ILE A 31 3.78 -2.31 0.83
C ILE A 31 2.91 -1.13 0.41
N LEU A 32 1.61 -1.33 0.50
CA LEU A 32 0.59 -0.37 0.14
C LEU A 32 0.11 0.32 1.42
N VAL A 33 0.49 1.58 1.62
CA VAL A 33 0.12 2.29 2.86
C VAL A 33 -1.17 3.06 2.62
N ASN A 34 -2.26 2.62 3.25
CA ASN A 34 -3.50 3.40 3.29
C ASN A 34 -3.34 4.54 4.30
N ASP A 35 -3.04 5.73 3.78
CA ASP A 35 -2.81 6.97 4.52
C ASP A 35 -4.15 7.65 4.89
N GLY A 36 -5.06 6.91 5.52
CA GLY A 36 -6.32 7.46 6.05
C GLY A 36 -7.35 7.81 4.98
N SER A 37 -7.51 6.92 4.00
CA SER A 37 -8.61 7.02 3.02
C SER A 37 -9.97 7.00 3.73
N ASP A 38 -10.96 7.64 3.13
CA ASP A 38 -12.33 7.58 3.63
C ASP A 38 -12.97 6.21 3.35
N LYS A 39 -14.13 5.96 3.98
CA LYS A 39 -14.82 4.67 3.90
C LYS A 39 -15.32 4.32 2.50
N VAL A 40 -15.57 5.30 1.61
CA VAL A 40 -16.10 5.00 0.28
C VAL A 40 -15.04 4.36 -0.62
N HIS A 41 -13.75 4.55 -0.30
CA HIS A 41 -12.64 3.97 -1.04
C HIS A 41 -12.11 2.65 -0.47
N PHE A 42 -12.62 2.19 0.70
CA PHE A 42 -12.19 0.92 1.31
C PHE A 42 -12.36 -0.31 0.41
N PRO A 43 -13.38 -0.41 -0.46
CA PRO A 43 -13.50 -1.54 -1.40
C PRO A 43 -12.28 -1.74 -2.30
N PHE A 44 -11.54 -0.68 -2.64
CA PHE A 44 -10.36 -0.75 -3.51
C PHE A 44 -9.14 -1.42 -2.85
N PHE A 45 -9.17 -1.67 -1.53
CA PHE A 45 -8.09 -2.35 -0.82
C PHE A 45 -8.33 -3.86 -0.67
N GLN A 46 -9.59 -4.33 -0.76
CA GLN A 46 -9.96 -5.73 -0.49
C GLN A 46 -9.27 -6.76 -1.39
N ARG A 47 -9.04 -6.41 -2.66
CA ARG A 47 -8.29 -7.26 -3.60
C ARG A 47 -6.79 -7.18 -3.38
N PRO A 48 -6.18 -5.97 -3.28
CA PRO A 48 -4.78 -5.82 -2.92
C PRO A 48 -4.35 -6.54 -1.64
N GLU A 49 -5.20 -6.62 -0.61
CA GLU A 49 -4.89 -7.30 0.68
C GLU A 49 -4.40 -8.75 0.52
N LYS A 50 -4.74 -9.41 -0.60
CA LYS A 50 -4.30 -10.79 -0.89
C LYS A 50 -2.91 -10.89 -1.51
N LYS A 51 -2.35 -9.76 -1.95
CA LYS A 51 -1.13 -9.67 -2.77
C LYS A 51 -0.09 -8.70 -2.20
N CYS A 52 -0.46 -7.85 -1.24
CA CYS A 52 0.45 -6.87 -0.68
C CYS A 52 0.16 -6.62 0.80
N ILE A 53 1.11 -5.95 1.46
CA ILE A 53 1.00 -5.58 2.88
C ILE A 53 0.30 -4.22 3.00
N ILE A 54 -0.71 -4.22 3.87
CA ILE A 54 -1.74 -3.25 4.25
C ILE A 54 -1.54 -2.23 5.39
N PRO A 55 -0.48 -1.44 5.62
CA PRO A 55 -0.48 -0.55 6.79
C PRO A 55 -1.56 0.53 6.68
N HIS A 56 -2.36 0.70 7.74
CA HIS A 56 -3.44 1.68 7.78
C HIS A 56 -3.17 2.81 8.78
N HIS A 57 -3.22 4.05 8.29
CA HIS A 57 -3.40 5.22 9.14
C HIS A 57 -4.90 5.48 9.38
N ARG A 58 -5.23 5.96 10.59
CA ARG A 58 -6.60 6.32 10.96
C ARG A 58 -7.10 7.58 10.25
N GLU A 59 -6.18 8.44 9.86
CA GLU A 59 -6.40 9.73 9.20
C GLU A 59 -5.21 10.02 8.30
N ASN A 60 -5.37 10.96 7.37
CA ASN A 60 -4.31 11.38 6.46
C ASN A 60 -3.14 12.03 7.22
N ARG A 61 -1.96 11.41 7.14
CA ARG A 61 -0.71 11.91 7.76
C ARG A 61 0.28 12.45 6.74
N GLY A 62 -0.06 12.35 5.46
CA GLY A 62 0.75 12.79 4.34
C GLY A 62 1.76 11.74 3.87
N LYS A 63 2.14 11.86 2.59
CA LYS A 63 3.04 10.91 1.89
C LYS A 63 4.33 10.61 2.65
N GLY A 64 4.96 11.63 3.25
CA GLY A 64 6.20 11.45 4.00
C GLY A 64 6.02 10.56 5.24
N ALA A 65 4.91 10.71 5.95
CA ALA A 65 4.58 9.85 7.08
C ALA A 65 4.26 8.42 6.62
N ALA A 66 3.52 8.27 5.53
CA ALA A 66 3.22 6.96 4.93
C ALA A 66 4.49 6.22 4.50
N ILE A 67 5.43 6.90 3.82
CA ILE A 67 6.72 6.31 3.44
C ILE A 67 7.52 5.91 4.69
N ARG A 68 7.59 6.76 5.71
CA ARG A 68 8.27 6.41 6.98
C ARG A 68 7.64 5.21 7.67
N ALA A 69 6.31 5.10 7.66
CA ALA A 69 5.60 3.95 8.22
C ALA A 69 6.00 2.66 7.49
N ALA A 70 6.03 2.68 6.15
CA ALA A 70 6.51 1.54 5.36
C ALA A 70 7.98 1.20 5.63
N LEU A 71 8.87 2.20 5.72
CA LEU A 71 10.29 1.97 6.02
C LEU A 71 10.50 1.40 7.42
N ASN A 72 9.73 1.86 8.41
CA ASN A 72 9.78 1.30 9.77
C ASN A 72 9.30 -0.16 9.76
N TYR A 73 8.20 -0.45 9.06
CA TYR A 73 7.71 -1.81 8.89
C TYR A 73 8.76 -2.72 8.24
N ILE A 74 9.43 -2.25 7.17
CA ILE A 74 10.51 -3.00 6.52
C ILE A 74 11.61 -3.31 7.52
N LYS A 75 12.04 -2.32 8.31
CA LYS A 75 13.10 -2.48 9.30
C LYS A 75 12.76 -3.48 10.41
N GLU A 76 11.48 -3.64 10.74
CA GLU A 76 11.01 -4.51 11.82
C GLU A 76 10.77 -5.95 11.35
N GLU A 77 10.39 -6.15 10.09
CA GLU A 77 9.89 -7.44 9.57
C GLU A 77 10.82 -8.10 8.53
N PHE A 78 11.84 -7.40 8.01
CA PHE A 78 12.82 -7.91 7.03
C PHE A 78 14.26 -7.65 7.50
#